data_AF-A0A4S3K1E4-F1
#
_entry.id   AF-A0A4S3K1E4-F1
#
_cell.length_a   1.000
_cell.length_b   1.000
_cell.length_c   1.000
_cell.angle_alpha   90.00
_cell.angle_beta   90.00
_cell.angle_gamma   90.00
#
_symmetry.space_group_name_H-M   'P 1'
#
loop_
_entity.id
_entity.type
_entity.pdbx_description
1 polymer ?
#
loop_
_entity_poly.entity_id
_entity_poly.type
_entity_poly.pdbx_seq_one_letter_code
_entity_poly.pdbx_strand_id
1 'polypeptide(L)'
;MNVSTSFRRTAFAVAALASFAFGPSASAEGFSGGVFVAAGDVDGDGAYRGGVKIAVSDVNYIGRDGNWFNPSNWSSGRVPGAGDNVILDGNDYVLIDGGADPSATRVSFGDLVVSSVAVLEVRNGAIVQTRSQVLKDDGQIIFRASGDVGESLIVDRSCTDCVLVQNPNQKSKRIVVLQSSVTTDMGLGGTEPATLTRDASGQMQLAAGRGHYSTLTVDTAVIDGDLKLSTYYGFSPMPGDQYQIITVNGRRTGEFIGVPEGGYVGCTENHVGLRLSYEGGDGNDIVISAEQTDPATCLLLPAVQKVREAAARLNVQARIDKLPLAAAVEQGVAQTREHILLARQIGVPSATDGAAETAKGTTKLPSPTTPISGPKPPKK
;
A
#
# COMPACT_ATOMS: atom_id res chain seq x y z
N MET A 1 -2.10 50.97 -37.12
CA MET A 1 -3.08 52.08 -37.01
C MET A 1 -4.47 51.47 -36.84
N ASN A 2 -5.14 51.77 -35.70
CA ASN A 2 -6.55 51.60 -35.29
C ASN A 2 -7.24 50.24 -35.56
N VAL A 3 -7.50 49.37 -34.58
CA VAL A 3 -8.37 49.42 -33.38
C VAL A 3 -9.86 49.59 -33.71
N SER A 4 -10.66 48.55 -33.46
CA SER A 4 -12.01 48.70 -32.90
C SER A 4 -12.46 47.41 -32.18
N THR A 5 -12.57 47.52 -30.86
CA THR A 5 -13.08 46.55 -29.89
C THR A 5 -14.56 46.83 -29.59
N SER A 6 -15.38 45.79 -29.47
CA SER A 6 -16.71 45.86 -28.86
C SER A 6 -16.86 44.74 -27.83
N PHE A 7 -16.78 45.11 -26.55
CA PHE A 7 -17.13 44.28 -25.40
C PHE A 7 -18.46 44.77 -24.84
N ARG A 8 -19.49 43.91 -24.80
CA ARG A 8 -20.74 44.15 -24.07
C ARG A 8 -20.56 43.68 -22.63
N ARG A 9 -20.74 44.60 -21.68
CA ARG A 9 -20.87 44.34 -20.24
C ARG A 9 -22.33 43.94 -19.95
N THR A 10 -22.53 42.78 -19.34
CA THR A 10 -23.79 42.43 -18.69
C THR A 10 -23.55 42.50 -17.18
N ALA A 11 -24.25 43.42 -16.53
CA ALA A 11 -24.26 43.59 -15.09
C ALA A 11 -25.04 42.44 -14.44
N PHE A 12 -24.47 41.79 -13.42
CA PHE A 12 -25.21 40.95 -12.50
C PHE A 12 -25.42 41.68 -11.18
N ALA A 13 -26.68 41.72 -10.78
CA ALA A 13 -27.18 42.39 -9.60
C ALA A 13 -26.76 41.67 -8.31
N VAL A 14 -26.35 42.47 -7.33
CA VAL A 14 -26.15 42.05 -5.94
C VAL A 14 -27.52 41.98 -5.26
N ALA A 15 -27.91 40.80 -4.81
CA ALA A 15 -29.05 40.61 -3.91
C ALA A 15 -28.53 40.23 -2.52
N ALA A 16 -28.73 41.14 -1.57
CA ALA A 16 -28.62 40.89 -0.14
C ALA A 16 -29.78 40.02 0.34
N LEU A 17 -29.55 39.12 1.31
CA LEU A 17 -30.54 38.78 2.35
C LEU A 17 -29.99 37.84 3.45
N ALA A 18 -30.40 38.19 4.67
CA ALA A 18 -30.56 37.38 5.88
C ALA A 18 -29.31 36.88 6.64
N SER A 19 -28.88 37.71 7.60
CA SER A 19 -28.20 37.27 8.83
C SER A 19 -29.15 36.42 9.68
N PHE A 20 -28.79 35.17 9.94
CA PHE A 20 -29.38 34.37 11.01
C PHE A 20 -28.54 34.54 12.27
N ALA A 21 -29.14 35.13 13.31
CA ALA A 21 -28.60 35.16 14.65
C ALA A 21 -28.78 33.78 15.30
N PHE A 22 -27.68 33.07 15.52
CA PHE A 22 -27.65 31.93 16.45
C PHE A 22 -27.46 32.49 17.87
N GLY A 23 -28.41 32.16 18.75
CA GLY A 23 -28.31 32.46 20.18
C GLY A 23 -27.22 31.65 20.87
N PRO A 24 -26.74 32.09 22.05
CA PRO A 24 -25.69 31.40 22.78
C PRO A 24 -26.24 30.12 23.42
N SER A 25 -25.78 28.97 22.95
CA SER A 25 -25.98 27.69 23.63
C SER A 25 -25.10 27.66 24.89
N ALA A 26 -25.75 27.48 26.04
CA ALA A 26 -25.11 27.34 27.33
C ALA A 26 -24.05 26.21 27.33
N SER A 27 -22.84 26.57 27.74
CA SER A 27 -21.76 25.65 28.08
C SER A 27 -22.13 24.84 29.31
N ALA A 28 -22.47 23.56 29.14
CA ALA A 28 -22.44 22.60 30.22
C ALA A 28 -20.99 22.11 30.39
N GLU A 29 -20.32 22.63 31.40
CA GLU A 29 -19.05 22.10 31.89
C GLU A 29 -19.29 20.69 32.44
N GLY A 30 -18.61 19.72 31.83
CA GLY A 30 -18.64 18.32 32.23
C GLY A 30 -17.46 17.61 31.59
N PHE A 31 -16.24 17.91 32.05
CA PHE A 31 -15.05 17.15 31.71
C PHE A 31 -15.20 15.71 32.25
N SER A 32 -15.71 14.82 31.40
CA SER A 32 -15.48 13.38 31.53
C SER A 32 -14.13 13.09 30.88
N GLY A 33 -13.06 13.15 31.68
CA GLY A 33 -11.75 12.63 31.33
C GLY A 33 -11.80 11.10 31.22
N GLY A 34 -12.37 10.60 30.14
CA GLY A 34 -12.18 9.23 29.68
C GLY A 34 -10.94 9.20 28.81
N VAL A 35 -9.88 8.55 29.28
CA VAL A 35 -8.79 8.13 28.39
C VAL A 35 -9.36 7.08 27.45
N PHE A 36 -9.68 7.48 26.23
CA PHE A 36 -9.94 6.52 25.15
C PHE A 36 -8.59 5.96 24.71
N VAL A 37 -8.20 4.83 25.29
CA VAL A 37 -7.19 3.99 24.66
C VAL A 37 -7.88 3.39 23.45
N ALA A 38 -7.50 3.82 22.24
CA ALA A 38 -7.86 3.07 21.04
C ALA A 38 -7.38 1.63 21.29
N ALA A 39 -8.26 0.65 21.15
CA ALA A 39 -7.90 -0.75 21.23
C ALA A 39 -7.01 -1.09 20.02
N GLY A 40 -5.73 -0.73 20.14
CA GLY A 40 -4.65 -1.12 19.25
C GLY A 40 -3.63 -1.87 20.09
N ASP A 41 -3.22 -3.03 19.57
CA ASP A 41 -2.00 -3.79 19.90
C ASP A 41 -1.15 -3.16 21.02
N VAL A 42 -1.31 -3.68 22.24
CA VAL A 42 -0.70 -3.12 23.46
C VAL A 42 0.63 -3.84 23.77
N ASP A 43 0.87 -5.02 23.20
CA ASP A 43 2.09 -5.80 23.37
C ASP A 43 3.12 -5.59 22.26
N GLY A 44 2.77 -4.88 21.18
CA GLY A 44 3.70 -4.47 20.14
C GLY A 44 4.24 -5.64 19.31
N ASP A 45 3.54 -6.77 19.32
CA ASP A 45 3.91 -7.97 18.59
C ASP A 45 3.32 -7.99 17.17
N GLY A 46 2.52 -6.98 16.81
CA GLY A 46 1.84 -6.90 15.52
C GLY A 46 0.75 -7.95 15.35
N ALA A 47 0.45 -8.76 16.36
CA ALA A 47 -0.61 -9.75 16.34
C ALA A 47 -1.89 -9.10 16.86
N TYR A 48 -2.74 -8.63 15.94
CA TYR A 48 -4.13 -8.29 16.23
C TYR A 48 -4.86 -9.51 16.86
N ARG A 49 -4.81 -9.63 18.19
CA ARG A 49 -5.46 -10.70 18.97
C ARG A 49 -6.24 -10.09 20.12
N GLY A 50 -7.26 -9.28 19.82
CA GLY A 50 -8.07 -8.64 20.85
C GLY A 50 -9.52 -8.31 20.47
N GLY A 51 -10.44 -9.26 20.61
CA GLY A 51 -11.56 -9.04 21.54
C GLY A 51 -12.97 -8.69 21.05
N VAL A 52 -13.23 -8.37 19.77
CA VAL A 52 -14.58 -8.46 19.18
C VAL A 52 -14.44 -9.19 17.85
N LYS A 53 -14.70 -10.50 17.86
CA LYS A 53 -14.98 -11.23 16.62
C LYS A 53 -16.34 -10.76 16.10
N ILE A 54 -16.37 -9.58 15.46
CA ILE A 54 -17.20 -9.49 14.25
C ILE A 54 -16.69 -10.66 13.41
N ALA A 55 -17.55 -11.58 12.99
CA ALA A 55 -17.14 -12.69 12.14
C ALA A 55 -16.75 -12.11 10.78
N VAL A 56 -15.57 -11.49 10.72
CA VAL A 56 -14.93 -11.06 9.49
C VAL A 56 -14.45 -12.37 8.87
N SER A 57 -15.11 -12.80 7.80
CA SER A 57 -14.66 -13.97 7.07
C SER A 57 -13.44 -13.59 6.27
N ASP A 58 -12.35 -14.31 6.48
CA ASP A 58 -11.22 -14.29 5.56
C ASP A 58 -11.66 -15.00 4.28
N VAL A 59 -11.52 -14.31 3.15
CA VAL A 59 -11.87 -14.78 1.83
C VAL A 59 -10.60 -14.81 0.98
N ASN A 60 -10.12 -16.02 0.73
CA ASN A 60 -8.99 -16.28 -0.15
C ASN A 60 -9.44 -16.28 -1.60
N TYR A 61 -8.61 -15.74 -2.47
CA TYR A 61 -8.72 -15.94 -3.92
C TYR A 61 -8.30 -17.39 -4.25
N ILE A 62 -9.10 -18.06 -5.06
CA ILE A 62 -8.88 -19.45 -5.53
C ILE A 62 -9.03 -19.56 -7.06
N GLY A 63 -9.27 -18.41 -7.71
CA GLY A 63 -9.53 -18.28 -9.12
C GLY A 63 -8.29 -18.41 -10.00
N ARG A 64 -8.51 -18.36 -11.31
CA ARG A 64 -7.42 -18.36 -12.31
C ARG A 64 -7.58 -17.33 -13.42
N ASP A 65 -8.77 -16.76 -13.60
CA ASP A 65 -9.05 -15.81 -14.68
C ASP A 65 -8.71 -14.35 -14.32
N GLY A 66 -8.42 -14.09 -13.04
CA GLY A 66 -8.06 -12.78 -12.49
C GLY A 66 -9.24 -11.86 -12.24
N ASN A 67 -10.47 -12.27 -12.53
CA ASN A 67 -11.64 -11.41 -12.40
C ASN A 67 -12.11 -11.32 -10.93
N TRP A 68 -11.97 -10.16 -10.30
CA TRP A 68 -12.50 -9.90 -8.96
C TRP A 68 -14.00 -10.22 -8.84
N PHE A 69 -14.78 -9.95 -9.89
CA PHE A 69 -16.26 -10.02 -9.85
C PHE A 69 -16.83 -11.41 -10.11
N ASN A 70 -16.00 -12.41 -10.39
CA ASN A 70 -16.45 -13.78 -10.56
C ASN A 70 -16.56 -14.49 -9.19
N PRO A 71 -17.77 -14.82 -8.70
CA PRO A 71 -17.96 -15.50 -7.40
C PRO A 71 -17.18 -16.81 -7.25
N SER A 72 -16.96 -17.52 -8.36
CA SER A 72 -16.24 -18.81 -8.35
C SER A 72 -14.74 -18.68 -8.10
N ASN A 73 -14.20 -17.46 -8.17
CA ASN A 73 -12.81 -17.19 -7.84
C ASN A 73 -12.55 -17.01 -6.34
N TRP A 74 -13.58 -17.07 -5.51
CA TRP A 74 -13.47 -16.81 -4.08
C TRP A 74 -13.82 -18.05 -3.28
N SER A 75 -13.02 -18.33 -2.25
CA SER A 75 -13.23 -19.47 -1.33
C SER A 75 -14.60 -19.49 -0.65
N SER A 76 -15.26 -18.33 -0.54
CA SER A 76 -16.62 -18.19 -0.01
C SER A 76 -17.72 -18.49 -1.02
N GLY A 77 -17.40 -18.67 -2.30
CA GLY A 77 -18.36 -18.80 -3.41
C GLY A 77 -19.12 -17.51 -3.74
N ARG A 78 -18.68 -16.36 -3.23
CA ARG A 78 -19.25 -15.03 -3.48
C ARG A 78 -18.15 -13.97 -3.57
N VAL A 79 -18.45 -12.84 -4.24
CA VAL A 79 -17.55 -11.68 -4.27
C VAL A 79 -17.39 -11.11 -2.84
N PRO A 80 -16.17 -10.76 -2.40
CA PRO A 80 -15.93 -10.09 -1.12
C PRO A 80 -16.66 -8.76 -1.04
N GLY A 81 -17.27 -8.49 0.12
CA GLY A 81 -17.91 -7.22 0.46
C GLY A 81 -17.26 -6.55 1.67
N ALA A 82 -17.83 -5.41 2.10
CA ALA A 82 -17.24 -4.52 3.11
C ALA A 82 -16.86 -5.18 4.46
N GLY A 83 -17.45 -6.33 4.79
CA GLY A 83 -17.19 -7.09 6.01
C GLY A 83 -16.23 -8.28 5.85
N ASP A 84 -15.62 -8.46 4.68
CA ASP A 84 -14.71 -9.57 4.41
C ASP A 84 -13.25 -9.12 4.40
N ASN A 85 -12.36 -9.93 4.97
CA ASN A 85 -10.94 -9.74 4.74
C ASN A 85 -10.55 -10.49 3.48
N VAL A 86 -9.71 -9.88 2.65
CA VAL A 86 -9.24 -10.44 1.39
C VAL A 86 -7.78 -10.83 1.52
N ILE A 87 -7.49 -12.08 1.18
CA ILE A 87 -6.14 -12.64 1.19
C ILE A 87 -5.80 -13.05 -0.24
N LEU A 88 -4.72 -12.45 -0.76
CA LEU A 88 -4.09 -12.81 -2.04
C LEU A 88 -2.69 -13.34 -1.75
N ASP A 89 -2.39 -14.53 -2.23
CA ASP A 89 -1.12 -15.21 -1.90
C ASP A 89 -0.60 -16.04 -3.10
N GLY A 90 0.54 -16.71 -2.93
CA GLY A 90 1.15 -17.53 -3.97
C GLY A 90 1.41 -16.72 -5.24
N ASN A 91 0.76 -17.13 -6.33
CA ASN A 91 0.85 -16.49 -7.65
C ASN A 91 -0.49 -15.88 -8.11
N ASP A 92 -1.34 -15.48 -7.16
CA ASP A 92 -2.62 -14.85 -7.46
C ASP A 92 -2.41 -13.58 -8.29
N TYR A 93 -3.17 -13.43 -9.36
CA TYR A 93 -3.28 -12.17 -10.10
C TYR A 93 -4.75 -11.79 -10.12
N VAL A 94 -5.09 -10.67 -9.47
CA VAL A 94 -6.47 -10.20 -9.33
C VAL A 94 -6.61 -8.79 -9.91
N LEU A 95 -7.62 -8.62 -10.75
CA LEU A 95 -7.91 -7.41 -11.49
C LEU A 95 -9.28 -6.85 -11.09
N ILE A 96 -9.29 -5.59 -10.67
CA ILE A 96 -10.48 -4.75 -10.53
C ILE A 96 -10.46 -3.73 -11.67
N ASP A 97 -11.38 -3.87 -12.64
CA ASP A 97 -11.45 -2.99 -13.81
C ASP A 97 -12.77 -2.21 -13.87
N GLY A 98 -12.75 -0.99 -13.32
CA GLY A 98 -13.88 -0.05 -13.31
C GLY A 98 -14.36 0.39 -14.70
N GLY A 99 -13.49 0.32 -15.71
CA GLY A 99 -13.84 0.68 -17.08
C GLY A 99 -14.55 -0.44 -17.84
N ALA A 100 -14.21 -1.70 -17.54
CA ALA A 100 -14.83 -2.87 -18.16
C ALA A 100 -16.15 -3.27 -17.50
N ASP A 101 -16.30 -3.00 -16.19
CA ASP A 101 -17.50 -3.33 -15.42
C ASP A 101 -17.98 -2.11 -14.61
N PRO A 102 -19.14 -1.52 -14.93
CA PRO A 102 -19.70 -0.40 -14.17
C PRO A 102 -19.94 -0.71 -12.69
N SER A 103 -20.15 -2.00 -12.34
CA SER A 103 -20.28 -2.43 -10.95
C SER A 103 -18.94 -2.40 -10.19
N ALA A 104 -17.82 -2.35 -10.92
CA ALA A 104 -16.46 -2.25 -10.39
C ALA A 104 -16.01 -0.82 -10.08
N THR A 105 -16.87 0.19 -10.29
CA THR A 105 -16.56 1.58 -9.97
C THR A 105 -16.32 1.79 -8.48
N ARG A 106 -16.92 0.98 -7.61
CA ARG A 106 -16.70 1.01 -6.16
C ARG A 106 -16.63 -0.40 -5.58
N VAL A 107 -15.48 -0.73 -5.01
CA VAL A 107 -15.25 -2.01 -4.34
C VAL A 107 -14.90 -1.72 -2.89
N SER A 108 -15.61 -2.35 -1.96
CA SER A 108 -15.34 -2.21 -0.53
C SER A 108 -15.21 -3.57 0.12
N PHE A 109 -14.17 -3.73 0.93
CA PHE A 109 -13.90 -4.89 1.77
C PHE A 109 -13.17 -4.45 3.04
N GLY A 110 -12.99 -5.37 3.98
CA GLY A 110 -12.29 -5.16 5.24
C GLY A 110 -10.80 -4.98 5.02
N ASP A 111 -10.01 -5.94 5.49
CA ASP A 111 -8.55 -5.88 5.35
C ASP A 111 -8.09 -6.54 4.05
N LEU A 112 -6.98 -6.05 3.50
CA LEU A 112 -6.25 -6.66 2.38
C LEU A 112 -4.92 -7.21 2.87
N VAL A 113 -4.62 -8.45 2.56
CA VAL A 113 -3.26 -8.99 2.63
C VAL A 113 -2.84 -9.44 1.23
N VAL A 114 -1.69 -8.94 0.76
CA VAL A 114 -1.05 -9.40 -0.47
C VAL A 114 0.35 -9.90 -0.11
N SER A 115 0.60 -11.19 -0.32
CA SER A 115 1.86 -11.87 0.05
C SER A 115 2.43 -12.71 -1.09
N SER A 116 3.54 -13.40 -0.85
CA SER A 116 4.28 -14.16 -1.87
C SER A 116 4.56 -13.30 -3.11
N VAL A 117 4.15 -13.72 -4.32
CA VAL A 117 4.28 -12.92 -5.55
C VAL A 117 2.91 -12.48 -6.09
N ALA A 118 1.90 -12.44 -5.21
CA ALA A 118 0.53 -12.09 -5.59
C ALA A 118 0.42 -10.63 -6.02
N VAL A 119 -0.50 -10.34 -6.94
CA VAL A 119 -0.70 -9.01 -7.52
C VAL A 119 -2.18 -8.63 -7.46
N LEU A 120 -2.46 -7.48 -6.83
CA LEU A 120 -3.73 -6.77 -7.02
C LEU A 120 -3.53 -5.60 -7.98
N GLU A 121 -4.20 -5.63 -9.13
CA GLU A 121 -4.25 -4.51 -10.07
C GLU A 121 -5.64 -3.86 -10.05
N VAL A 122 -5.67 -2.54 -9.86
CA VAL A 122 -6.88 -1.71 -9.86
C VAL A 122 -6.79 -0.70 -10.99
N ARG A 123 -7.62 -0.85 -12.00
CA ARG A 123 -7.62 -0.02 -13.23
C ARG A 123 -8.58 1.16 -13.15
N ASN A 124 -8.57 1.91 -14.26
CA ASN A 124 -9.17 3.24 -14.39
C ASN A 124 -10.62 3.27 -13.90
N GLY A 125 -10.93 4.28 -13.09
CA GLY A 125 -12.28 4.59 -12.61
C GLY A 125 -12.75 3.75 -11.42
N ALA A 126 -12.02 2.72 -11.01
CA ALA A 126 -12.33 1.98 -9.80
C ALA A 126 -11.89 2.74 -8.54
N ILE A 127 -12.74 2.77 -7.53
CA ILE A 127 -12.44 3.28 -6.19
C ILE A 127 -12.48 2.09 -5.23
N VAL A 128 -11.36 1.79 -4.58
CA VAL A 128 -11.26 0.75 -3.58
C VAL A 128 -11.32 1.37 -2.19
N GLN A 129 -12.17 0.82 -1.32
CA GLN A 129 -12.26 1.19 0.08
C GLN A 129 -11.92 -0.02 0.96
N THR A 130 -10.80 0.07 1.67
CA THR A 130 -10.35 -0.95 2.63
C THR A 130 -10.25 -0.36 4.03
N ARG A 131 -10.22 -1.20 5.06
CA ARG A 131 -9.78 -0.78 6.40
C ARG A 131 -8.25 -0.75 6.45
N SER A 132 -7.60 -1.90 6.36
CA SER A 132 -6.14 -2.00 6.36
C SER A 132 -5.63 -2.70 5.11
N GLN A 133 -4.41 -2.36 4.68
CA GLN A 133 -3.69 -3.04 3.62
C GLN A 133 -2.32 -3.45 4.15
N VAL A 134 -1.99 -4.73 3.98
CA VAL A 134 -0.70 -5.28 4.36
C VAL A 134 -0.05 -5.90 3.13
N LEU A 135 1.15 -5.44 2.82
CA LEU A 135 1.98 -5.96 1.73
C LEU A 135 3.14 -6.75 2.34
N LYS A 136 3.31 -8.02 1.94
CA LYS A 136 4.33 -8.93 2.46
C LYS A 136 5.12 -9.57 1.33
N ASP A 137 6.31 -10.05 1.66
CA ASP A 137 7.19 -10.83 0.78
C ASP A 137 7.49 -10.10 -0.55
N ASP A 138 6.99 -10.55 -1.69
CA ASP A 138 7.15 -9.89 -3.00
C ASP A 138 5.80 -9.48 -3.60
N GLY A 139 4.78 -9.34 -2.73
CA GLY A 139 3.43 -8.97 -3.11
C GLY A 139 3.38 -7.58 -3.75
N GLN A 140 2.39 -7.37 -4.62
CA GLN A 140 2.28 -6.11 -5.37
C GLN A 140 0.86 -5.55 -5.35
N ILE A 141 0.77 -4.24 -5.18
CA ILE A 141 -0.49 -3.49 -5.35
C ILE A 141 -0.26 -2.40 -6.39
N ILE A 142 -1.04 -2.45 -7.47
CA ILE A 142 -0.90 -1.60 -8.64
C ILE A 142 -2.20 -0.83 -8.84
N PHE A 143 -2.15 0.49 -8.71
CA PHE A 143 -3.30 1.37 -8.95
C PHE A 143 -3.04 2.23 -10.19
N ARG A 144 -3.92 2.13 -11.19
CA ARG A 144 -3.87 2.87 -12.46
C ARG A 144 -5.13 3.71 -12.66
N ALA A 145 -5.04 5.03 -12.54
CA ALA A 145 -6.15 5.97 -12.68
C ALA A 145 -7.35 5.61 -11.79
N SER A 146 -7.05 5.13 -10.58
CA SER A 146 -8.02 4.64 -9.60
C SER A 146 -7.96 5.45 -8.30
N GLY A 147 -8.88 5.18 -7.38
CA GLY A 147 -8.89 5.76 -6.03
C GLY A 147 -8.71 4.68 -4.97
N ASP A 148 -8.00 5.00 -3.89
CA ASP A 148 -7.85 4.12 -2.73
C ASP A 148 -8.10 4.88 -1.42
N VAL A 149 -9.05 4.41 -0.63
CA VAL A 149 -9.40 4.97 0.68
C VAL A 149 -9.25 3.89 1.74
N GLY A 150 -8.65 4.24 2.87
CA GLY A 150 -8.68 3.37 4.04
C GLY A 150 -7.97 3.94 5.25
N GLU A 151 -7.73 3.10 6.25
CA GLU A 151 -7.10 3.50 7.49
C GLU A 151 -5.59 3.30 7.44
N SER A 152 -5.11 2.11 7.07
CA SER A 152 -3.67 1.85 7.07
C SER A 152 -3.17 1.19 5.80
N LEU A 153 -1.94 1.54 5.43
CA LEU A 153 -1.10 0.79 4.51
C LEU A 153 0.21 0.48 5.23
N ILE A 154 0.46 -0.80 5.44
CA ILE A 154 1.65 -1.32 6.09
C ILE A 154 2.37 -2.20 5.08
N VAL A 155 3.62 -1.87 4.81
CA VAL A 155 4.51 -2.80 4.11
C VAL A 155 5.34 -3.50 5.18
N ASP A 156 5.24 -4.82 5.24
CA ASP A 156 5.85 -5.68 6.26
C ASP A 156 7.37 -5.78 6.06
N ARG A 157 8.10 -6.14 7.13
CA ARG A 157 9.57 -6.28 7.08
C ARG A 157 9.99 -7.53 6.33
N SER A 158 9.09 -8.51 6.20
CA SER A 158 9.32 -9.68 5.36
C SER A 158 9.38 -9.33 3.88
N CYS A 159 8.92 -8.13 3.52
CA CYS A 159 8.97 -7.66 2.16
C CYS A 159 10.42 -7.64 1.65
N THR A 160 10.70 -8.22 0.49
CA THR A 160 12.02 -8.17 -0.15
C THR A 160 11.98 -7.37 -1.43
N ASP A 161 10.98 -7.60 -2.28
CA ASP A 161 10.79 -6.92 -3.55
C ASP A 161 9.34 -6.44 -3.76
N CYS A 162 8.62 -6.06 -2.69
CA CYS A 162 7.26 -5.57 -2.88
C CYS A 162 7.22 -4.27 -3.68
N VAL A 163 6.16 -4.14 -4.47
CA VAL A 163 5.95 -2.98 -5.31
C VAL A 163 4.60 -2.36 -5.01
N LEU A 164 4.63 -1.06 -4.68
CA LEU A 164 3.44 -0.21 -4.65
C LEU A 164 3.51 0.73 -5.86
N VAL A 165 2.72 0.46 -6.90
CA VAL A 165 2.64 1.33 -8.08
C VAL A 165 1.43 2.24 -7.96
N GLN A 166 1.68 3.54 -8.07
CA GLN A 166 0.66 4.57 -8.09
C GLN A 166 0.68 5.38 -9.38
N ASN A 167 -0.24 5.15 -10.32
CA ASN A 167 -0.16 5.70 -11.68
C ASN A 167 -1.42 6.47 -12.07
N PRO A 168 -1.28 7.79 -12.30
CA PRO A 168 -1.83 8.81 -11.41
C PRO A 168 -3.08 8.35 -10.67
N ASN A 169 -2.99 8.22 -9.36
CA ASN A 169 -4.13 7.89 -8.50
C ASN A 169 -4.17 8.82 -7.30
N GLN A 170 -5.32 8.84 -6.63
CA GLN A 170 -5.35 9.38 -5.28
C GLN A 170 -5.44 8.24 -4.27
N LYS A 171 -4.58 8.32 -3.25
CA LYS A 171 -4.65 7.48 -2.07
C LYS A 171 -4.87 8.33 -0.83
N SER A 172 -5.86 7.98 -0.02
CA SER A 172 -6.07 8.56 1.31
C SER A 172 -5.99 7.44 2.32
N LYS A 173 -4.98 7.50 3.18
CA LYS A 173 -4.78 6.58 4.30
C LYS A 173 -4.61 7.40 5.57
N ARG A 174 -4.85 6.80 6.72
CA ARG A 174 -4.54 7.43 8.00
C ARG A 174 -3.08 7.20 8.37
N ILE A 175 -2.61 5.98 8.21
CA ILE A 175 -1.26 5.56 8.58
C ILE A 175 -0.60 4.91 7.38
N VAL A 176 0.62 5.34 7.07
CA VAL A 176 1.48 4.71 6.07
C VAL A 176 2.82 4.38 6.70
N VAL A 177 3.18 3.11 6.59
CA VAL A 177 4.50 2.59 6.99
C VAL A 177 5.14 1.97 5.75
N LEU A 178 6.07 2.70 5.15
CA LEU A 178 6.90 2.25 4.03
C LEU A 178 8.24 1.81 4.61
N GLN A 179 8.49 0.50 4.64
CA GLN A 179 9.72 -0.06 5.19
C GLN A 179 10.80 -0.22 4.12
N SER A 180 12.03 -0.49 4.53
CA SER A 180 13.26 -0.47 3.72
C SER A 180 13.35 -1.34 2.48
N SER A 181 12.35 -2.16 2.23
CA SER A 181 12.31 -3.08 1.10
C SER A 181 11.20 -2.76 0.10
N VAL A 182 10.36 -1.76 0.36
CA VAL A 182 9.32 -1.39 -0.61
C VAL A 182 9.87 -0.42 -1.64
N THR A 183 9.63 -0.72 -2.92
CA THR A 183 9.69 0.28 -3.97
C THR A 183 8.33 0.92 -4.16
N THR A 184 8.24 2.22 -3.86
CA THR A 184 7.05 3.03 -4.14
C THR A 184 7.25 3.76 -5.47
N ASP A 185 6.47 3.39 -6.49
CA ASP A 185 6.52 4.02 -7.82
C ASP A 185 5.39 5.04 -7.95
N MET A 186 5.73 6.33 -7.85
CA MET A 186 4.79 7.45 -7.97
C MET A 186 4.72 7.97 -9.41
N GLY A 187 3.51 8.02 -9.93
CA GLY A 187 3.22 8.38 -11.31
C GLY A 187 2.94 9.86 -11.53
N LEU A 188 3.60 10.45 -12.53
CA LEU A 188 3.35 11.79 -13.03
C LEU A 188 2.69 11.71 -14.41
N GLY A 189 1.40 12.02 -14.50
CA GLY A 189 0.66 12.06 -15.77
C GLY A 189 0.21 13.46 -16.20
N GLY A 190 0.59 14.47 -15.43
CA GLY A 190 0.26 15.89 -15.60
C GLY A 190 0.62 16.70 -14.36
N THR A 191 0.10 17.93 -14.27
CA THR A 191 0.45 18.90 -13.22
C THR A 191 -0.64 19.13 -12.18
N GLU A 192 -1.81 18.49 -12.32
CA GLU A 192 -2.88 18.57 -11.33
C GLU A 192 -2.78 17.41 -10.34
N PRO A 193 -3.00 17.59 -9.03
CA PRO A 193 -3.06 16.44 -8.12
C PRO A 193 -4.25 15.55 -8.49
N ALA A 194 -4.08 14.23 -8.39
CA ALA A 194 -5.23 13.34 -8.39
C ALA A 194 -6.09 13.61 -7.14
N THR A 195 -7.42 13.55 -7.29
CA THR A 195 -8.36 13.86 -6.21
C THR A 195 -9.56 12.91 -6.19
N LEU A 196 -10.18 12.81 -5.03
CA LEU A 196 -11.30 11.96 -4.68
C LEU A 196 -12.18 12.80 -3.78
N THR A 197 -13.21 13.38 -4.36
CA THR A 197 -14.11 14.31 -3.69
C THR A 197 -15.50 13.69 -3.55
N ARG A 198 -16.34 14.20 -2.66
CA ARG A 198 -17.78 13.86 -2.67
C ARG A 198 -18.52 14.98 -3.37
N ASP A 199 -19.36 14.62 -4.33
CA ASP A 199 -20.30 15.58 -4.93
C ASP A 199 -21.44 15.92 -3.96
N ALA A 200 -22.35 16.81 -4.39
CA ALA A 200 -23.50 17.24 -3.60
C ALA A 200 -24.46 16.09 -3.21
N SER A 201 -24.42 14.95 -3.91
CA SER A 201 -25.19 13.75 -3.58
C SER A 201 -24.46 12.81 -2.61
N GLY A 202 -23.25 13.16 -2.19
CA GLY A 202 -22.39 12.34 -1.34
C GLY A 202 -21.66 11.23 -2.12
N GLN A 203 -21.77 11.20 -3.45
CA GLN A 203 -21.07 10.24 -4.28
C GLN A 203 -19.60 10.64 -4.45
N MET A 204 -18.71 9.68 -4.24
CA MET A 204 -17.28 9.81 -4.52
C MET A 204 -17.05 10.02 -6.02
N GLN A 205 -16.29 11.06 -6.36
CA GLN A 205 -15.86 11.46 -7.69
C GLN A 205 -14.33 11.41 -7.74
N LEU A 206 -13.78 10.65 -8.66
CA LEU A 206 -12.34 10.49 -8.86
C LEU A 206 -11.89 11.36 -10.04
N ALA A 207 -10.88 12.20 -9.83
CA ALA A 207 -10.11 12.87 -10.88
C ALA A 207 -8.69 12.30 -10.85
N ALA A 208 -8.36 11.49 -11.86
CA ALA A 208 -7.11 10.75 -11.94
C ALA A 208 -6.76 10.42 -13.40
N GLY A 209 -5.57 9.87 -13.66
CA GLY A 209 -5.09 9.59 -15.01
C GLY A 209 -4.43 10.79 -15.70
N ARG A 210 -4.64 10.94 -17.02
CA ARG A 210 -4.00 11.99 -17.84
C ARG A 210 -4.31 13.39 -17.29
N GLY A 211 -3.30 14.24 -17.18
CA GLY A 211 -3.43 15.58 -16.59
C GLY A 211 -3.16 15.60 -15.09
N HIS A 212 -3.19 14.43 -14.44
CA HIS A 212 -2.99 14.32 -13.00
C HIS A 212 -1.66 13.66 -12.61
N TYR A 213 -1.20 13.88 -11.38
CA TYR A 213 -0.12 13.13 -10.73
C TYR A 213 -0.62 12.41 -9.47
N SER A 214 0.07 11.34 -9.09
CA SER A 214 -0.29 10.54 -7.91
C SER A 214 -0.10 11.31 -6.61
N THR A 215 -1.07 11.20 -5.72
CA THR A 215 -1.02 11.82 -4.39
C THR A 215 -1.38 10.82 -3.30
N LEU A 216 -0.74 10.97 -2.15
CA LEU A 216 -1.00 10.19 -0.95
C LEU A 216 -1.20 11.12 0.25
N THR A 217 -2.40 11.17 0.81
CA THR A 217 -2.68 11.93 2.04
C THR A 217 -2.66 10.99 3.24
N VAL A 218 -1.92 11.34 4.29
CA VAL A 218 -1.70 10.55 5.51
C VAL A 218 -1.68 11.40 6.77
N ASP A 219 -2.06 10.84 7.91
CA ASP A 219 -1.86 11.49 9.21
C ASP A 219 -0.49 11.16 9.79
N THR A 220 -0.01 9.93 9.60
CA THR A 220 1.32 9.50 10.05
C THR A 220 2.04 8.77 8.93
N ALA A 221 3.26 9.20 8.65
CA ALA A 221 4.16 8.62 7.66
C ALA A 221 5.44 8.15 8.31
N VAL A 222 5.71 6.84 8.25
CA VAL A 222 7.03 6.28 8.53
C VAL A 222 7.64 5.87 7.19
N ILE A 223 8.73 6.52 6.81
CA ILE A 223 9.35 6.39 5.49
C ILE A 223 10.74 5.82 5.68
N ASP A 224 10.95 4.67 5.09
CA ASP A 224 12.25 4.01 5.08
C ASP A 224 12.48 3.25 3.78
N GLY A 225 11.58 3.31 2.78
CA GLY A 225 11.66 2.55 1.52
C GLY A 225 12.33 3.29 0.36
N ASP A 226 12.29 2.69 -0.83
CA ASP A 226 12.76 3.28 -2.09
C ASP A 226 11.66 4.09 -2.77
N LEU A 227 12.01 5.24 -3.36
CA LEU A 227 11.13 6.03 -4.21
C LEU A 227 11.56 5.94 -5.66
N LYS A 228 10.60 5.62 -6.53
CA LYS A 228 10.73 5.72 -7.98
C LYS A 228 9.68 6.67 -8.51
N LEU A 229 10.06 7.49 -9.50
CA LEU A 229 9.11 8.29 -10.26
C LEU A 229 8.98 7.75 -11.69
N SER A 230 7.75 7.65 -12.16
CA SER A 230 7.44 7.25 -13.53
C SER A 230 6.56 8.30 -14.20
N THR A 231 6.91 8.71 -15.41
CA THR A 231 6.05 9.57 -16.24
C THR A 231 5.06 8.73 -17.04
N TYR A 232 3.80 9.12 -17.07
CA TYR A 232 2.72 8.42 -17.76
C TYR A 232 2.06 9.30 -18.82
N TYR A 233 1.38 8.67 -19.77
CA TYR A 233 0.62 9.33 -20.84
C TYR A 233 1.43 10.31 -21.73
N GLY A 234 2.75 10.10 -21.82
CA GLY A 234 3.65 10.98 -22.55
C GLY A 234 3.91 12.31 -21.84
N PHE A 235 3.58 12.41 -20.55
CA PHE A 235 3.86 13.60 -19.75
C PHE A 235 5.37 13.82 -19.61
N SER A 236 5.80 15.07 -19.74
CA SER A 236 7.19 15.48 -19.59
C SER A 236 7.23 16.69 -18.65
N PRO A 237 7.71 16.52 -17.40
CA PRO A 237 7.87 17.61 -16.45
C PRO A 237 8.67 18.78 -17.04
N MET A 238 8.22 20.00 -16.78
CA MET A 238 8.90 21.23 -17.16
C MET A 238 9.60 21.86 -15.95
N PRO A 239 10.75 22.55 -16.14
CA PRO A 239 11.37 23.33 -15.07
C PRO A 239 10.37 24.32 -14.45
N GLY A 240 10.25 24.29 -13.12
CA GLY A 240 9.29 25.08 -12.36
C GLY A 240 8.05 24.30 -11.91
N ASP A 241 7.76 23.13 -12.47
CA ASP A 241 6.68 22.28 -11.99
C ASP A 241 6.94 21.77 -10.56
N GLN A 242 5.87 21.62 -9.79
CA GLN A 242 5.92 21.08 -8.42
C GLN A 242 4.83 20.01 -8.23
N TYR A 243 5.18 18.95 -7.50
CA TYR A 243 4.32 17.80 -7.27
C TYR A 243 4.33 17.45 -5.78
N GLN A 244 3.24 17.71 -5.06
CA GLN A 244 3.08 17.29 -3.67
C GLN A 244 2.61 15.84 -3.63
N ILE A 245 3.56 14.90 -3.65
CA ILE A 245 3.27 13.47 -3.80
C ILE A 245 2.78 12.82 -2.50
N ILE A 246 3.18 13.35 -1.35
CA ILE A 246 2.70 12.91 -0.04
C ILE A 246 2.33 14.13 0.79
N THR A 247 1.09 14.17 1.28
CA THR A 247 0.61 15.17 2.24
C THR A 247 0.54 14.54 3.63
N VAL A 248 1.16 15.14 4.65
CA VAL A 248 1.27 14.58 6.00
C VAL A 248 0.58 15.49 7.03
N ASN A 249 -0.66 15.19 7.40
CA ASN A 249 -1.43 16.01 8.34
C ASN A 249 -0.87 16.02 9.78
N GLY A 250 -0.03 15.04 10.13
CA GLY A 250 0.48 14.84 11.49
C GLY A 250 1.99 14.69 11.51
N ARG A 251 2.46 13.46 11.72
CA ARG A 251 3.89 13.20 11.94
C ARG A 251 4.50 12.41 10.79
N ARG A 252 5.58 12.98 10.22
CA ARG A 252 6.51 12.26 9.36
C ARG A 252 7.76 11.85 10.15
N THR A 253 8.25 10.65 9.90
CA THR A 253 9.58 10.21 10.35
C THR A 253 10.29 9.43 9.25
N GLY A 254 11.60 9.59 9.17
CA GLY A 254 12.44 8.92 8.18
C GLY A 254 12.41 9.57 6.80
N GLU A 255 13.12 9.00 5.85
CA GLU A 255 13.36 9.51 4.50
C GLU A 255 13.38 8.32 3.53
N PHE A 256 13.18 8.56 2.24
CA PHE A 256 13.43 7.53 1.23
C PHE A 256 14.92 7.19 1.18
N ILE A 257 15.21 5.90 1.01
CA ILE A 257 16.58 5.38 0.96
C ILE A 257 17.36 6.06 -0.16
N GLY A 258 18.56 6.56 0.19
CA GLY A 258 19.48 7.15 -0.79
C GLY A 258 19.05 8.53 -1.33
N VAL A 259 17.93 9.09 -0.85
CA VAL A 259 17.41 10.39 -1.29
C VAL A 259 17.25 11.31 -0.07
N PRO A 260 18.34 11.99 0.37
CA PRO A 260 18.25 12.98 1.44
C PRO A 260 17.47 14.23 0.97
N GLU A 261 17.20 15.15 1.90
CA GLU A 261 16.65 16.48 1.57
C GLU A 261 17.40 17.15 0.41
N GLY A 262 16.65 17.59 -0.60
CA GLY A 262 17.20 18.18 -1.81
C GLY A 262 17.90 17.19 -2.75
N GLY A 263 17.79 15.88 -2.52
CA GLY A 263 18.32 14.84 -3.40
C GLY A 263 17.51 14.71 -4.69
N TYR A 264 18.16 14.27 -5.77
CA TYR A 264 17.47 13.92 -7.02
C TYR A 264 16.91 12.50 -6.95
N VAL A 265 15.66 12.35 -7.38
CA VAL A 265 14.95 11.06 -7.53
C VAL A 265 14.90 10.58 -8.98
N GLY A 266 15.34 11.42 -9.91
CA GLY A 266 15.42 11.09 -11.33
C GLY A 266 15.74 12.31 -12.17
N CYS A 267 15.96 12.08 -13.47
CA CYS A 267 16.03 13.14 -14.47
C CYS A 267 15.40 12.68 -15.77
N THR A 268 14.73 13.59 -16.47
CA THR A 268 14.12 13.32 -17.77
C THR A 268 15.15 13.33 -18.90
N GLU A 269 14.75 12.86 -20.08
CA GLU A 269 15.59 12.91 -21.29
C GLU A 269 15.97 14.35 -21.69
N ASN A 270 15.16 15.35 -21.31
CA ASN A 270 15.39 16.77 -21.58
C ASN A 270 16.21 17.47 -20.48
N HIS A 271 16.91 16.70 -19.64
CA HIS A 271 17.74 17.20 -18.55
C HIS A 271 16.97 17.99 -17.49
N VAL A 272 15.70 17.63 -17.25
CA VAL A 272 14.91 18.15 -16.13
C VAL A 272 15.13 17.23 -14.94
N GLY A 273 15.86 17.72 -13.93
CA GLY A 273 16.07 17.01 -12.67
C GLY A 273 14.84 17.10 -11.79
N LEU A 274 14.49 15.98 -11.15
CA LEU A 274 13.41 15.89 -10.18
C LEU A 274 14.02 15.84 -8.79
N ARG A 275 13.91 16.95 -8.07
CA ARG A 275 14.49 17.14 -6.74
C ARG A 275 13.43 16.97 -5.67
N LEU A 276 13.74 16.23 -4.62
CA LEU A 276 12.82 15.94 -3.53
C LEU A 276 13.07 16.89 -2.35
N SER A 277 11.98 17.36 -1.74
CA SER A 277 11.98 18.04 -0.45
C SER A 277 10.99 17.36 0.50
N TYR A 278 11.40 17.19 1.74
CA TYR A 278 10.63 16.69 2.87
C TYR A 278 10.14 17.80 3.82
N GLU A 279 10.43 19.05 3.47
CA GLU A 279 10.01 20.28 4.16
C GLU A 279 9.02 21.08 3.30
N GLY A 280 8.41 20.43 2.29
CA GLY A 280 7.47 21.05 1.37
C GLY A 280 6.10 21.29 2.01
N GLY A 281 5.20 21.92 1.24
CA GLY A 281 3.81 22.14 1.64
C GLY A 281 3.68 22.97 2.91
N ASP A 282 3.13 22.38 3.98
CA ASP A 282 3.02 23.00 5.31
C ASP A 282 4.24 22.75 6.23
N GLY A 283 5.32 22.17 5.70
CA GLY A 283 6.62 22.00 6.37
C GLY A 283 6.99 20.55 6.69
N ASN A 284 6.12 19.58 6.43
CA ASN A 284 6.43 18.15 6.57
C ASN A 284 5.98 17.31 5.36
N ASP A 285 5.44 17.94 4.32
CA ASP A 285 4.99 17.28 3.10
C ASP A 285 6.18 16.87 2.22
N ILE A 286 5.95 15.89 1.34
CA ILE A 286 6.94 15.46 0.37
C ILE A 286 6.59 16.04 -0.99
N VAL A 287 7.44 16.95 -1.44
CA VAL A 287 7.28 17.69 -2.68
C VAL A 287 8.44 17.35 -3.62
N ILE A 288 8.11 17.12 -4.89
CA ILE A 288 9.07 17.02 -5.97
C ILE A 288 9.04 18.34 -6.75
N SER A 289 10.19 18.98 -6.92
CA SER A 289 10.36 20.13 -7.81
C SER A 289 11.11 19.70 -9.07
N ALA A 290 10.58 20.07 -10.23
CA ALA A 290 11.27 19.93 -11.49
C ALA A 290 12.15 21.17 -11.75
N GLU A 291 13.43 20.97 -12.04
CA GLU A 291 14.36 22.05 -12.34
C GLU A 291 15.24 21.71 -13.54
N GLN A 292 15.71 22.75 -14.25
CA GLN A 292 16.68 22.54 -15.31
C GLN A 292 18.00 22.10 -14.66
N THR A 293 18.51 20.96 -15.10
CA THR A 293 19.74 20.39 -14.57
C THR A 293 20.79 20.30 -15.69
N ASP A 294 22.06 20.40 -15.31
CA ASP A 294 23.16 20.20 -16.25
C ASP A 294 23.11 18.77 -16.82
N PRO A 295 23.26 18.58 -18.14
CA PRO A 295 23.19 17.26 -18.76
C PRO A 295 24.15 16.22 -18.14
N ALA A 296 25.37 16.62 -17.76
CA ALA A 296 26.35 15.71 -17.17
C ALA A 296 25.92 15.27 -15.77
N THR A 297 25.23 16.14 -15.01
CA THR A 297 24.64 15.75 -13.72
C THR A 297 23.57 14.67 -13.94
N CYS A 298 22.65 14.86 -14.89
CA CYS A 298 21.60 13.88 -15.21
C CYS A 298 22.17 12.52 -15.65
N LEU A 299 23.22 12.52 -16.46
CA LEU A 299 23.92 11.29 -16.89
C LEU A 299 24.50 10.49 -15.72
N LEU A 300 24.91 11.17 -14.64
CA LEU A 300 25.52 10.55 -13.47
C LEU A 300 24.49 10.09 -12.43
N LEU A 301 23.26 10.62 -12.45
CA LEU A 301 22.24 10.33 -11.42
C LEU A 301 21.97 8.83 -11.22
N PRO A 302 21.75 8.00 -12.27
CA PRO A 302 21.49 6.57 -12.06
C PRO A 302 22.65 5.83 -11.37
N ALA A 303 23.89 6.22 -11.68
CA ALA A 303 25.08 5.64 -11.05
C ALA A 303 25.22 6.10 -9.60
N VAL A 304 25.03 7.40 -9.34
CA VAL A 304 25.08 7.97 -7.98
C VAL A 304 23.98 7.37 -7.10
N GLN A 305 22.78 7.18 -7.63
CA GLN A 305 21.66 6.60 -6.91
C GLN A 305 21.95 5.16 -6.49
N LYS A 306 22.45 4.30 -7.38
CA LYS A 306 22.85 2.93 -7.05
C LYS A 306 23.93 2.86 -5.96
N VAL A 307 24.90 3.79 -5.98
CA VAL A 307 25.93 3.86 -4.94
C VAL A 307 25.34 4.28 -3.61
N ARG A 308 24.39 5.23 -3.59
CA ARG A 308 23.70 5.67 -2.37
C ARG A 308 22.82 4.57 -1.78
N GLU A 309 22.06 3.86 -2.62
CA GLU A 309 21.26 2.71 -2.21
C GLU A 309 22.15 1.63 -1.58
N ALA A 310 23.27 1.28 -2.23
CA ALA A 310 24.22 0.31 -1.68
C ALA A 310 24.83 0.78 -0.34
N ALA A 311 25.20 2.05 -0.22
CA ALA A 311 25.75 2.61 1.00
C ALA A 311 24.73 2.64 2.15
N ALA A 312 23.47 2.96 1.85
CA ALA A 312 22.39 2.94 2.84
C ALA A 312 22.14 1.53 3.38
N ARG A 313 22.14 0.51 2.50
CA ARG A 313 22.01 -0.90 2.90
C ARG A 313 23.15 -1.36 3.82
N LEU A 314 24.39 -0.97 3.53
CA LEU A 314 25.54 -1.28 4.39
C LEU A 314 25.43 -0.64 5.78
N ASN A 315 24.90 0.59 5.87
CA ASN A 315 24.69 1.26 7.15
C ASN A 315 23.61 0.58 8.02
N VAL A 316 22.56 0.05 7.40
CA VAL A 316 21.52 -0.73 8.12
C VAL A 316 22.13 -2.01 8.69
N GLN A 317 22.90 -2.75 7.88
CA GLN A 317 23.56 -3.98 8.34
C GLN A 317 24.52 -3.69 9.51
N ALA A 318 25.32 -2.63 9.42
CA ALA A 318 26.25 -2.25 10.49
C ALA A 318 25.55 -1.86 11.80
N ARG A 319 24.30 -1.35 11.73
CA ARG A 319 23.49 -1.10 12.93
C ARG A 319 22.95 -2.39 13.53
N ILE A 320 22.52 -3.33 12.70
CA ILE A 320 22.06 -4.66 13.14
C ILE A 320 23.21 -5.40 13.85
N ASP A 321 24.40 -5.41 13.26
CA ASP A 321 25.56 -6.10 13.83
C ASP A 321 26.05 -5.49 15.16
N LYS A 322 25.72 -4.21 15.41
CA LYS A 322 26.05 -3.49 16.65
C LYS A 322 24.98 -3.59 17.72
N LEU A 323 23.82 -4.20 17.44
CA LEU A 323 22.88 -4.54 18.50
C LEU A 323 23.57 -5.57 19.40
N PRO A 324 23.78 -5.28 20.70
CA PRO A 324 24.49 -6.18 21.57
C PRO A 324 23.71 -7.50 21.67
N LEU A 325 24.23 -8.53 21.00
CA LEU A 325 23.69 -9.88 21.00
C LEU A 325 23.49 -10.41 22.45
N ALA A 326 24.26 -9.87 23.40
CA ALA A 326 24.15 -10.17 24.83
C ALA A 326 22.81 -9.73 25.48
N ALA A 327 22.17 -8.64 25.03
CA ALA A 327 20.92 -8.17 25.63
C ALA A 327 19.70 -9.01 25.20
N ALA A 328 19.74 -9.60 23.99
CA ALA A 328 18.66 -10.42 23.46
C ALA A 328 18.63 -11.84 24.08
N VAL A 329 19.79 -12.38 24.48
CA VAL A 329 19.86 -13.71 25.11
C VAL A 329 19.41 -13.66 26.58
N GLU A 330 19.64 -12.55 27.29
CA GLU A 330 19.32 -12.47 28.72
C GLU A 330 17.80 -12.31 28.98
N GLN A 331 17.05 -11.67 28.08
CA GLN A 331 15.60 -11.52 28.22
C GLN A 331 14.78 -12.75 27.76
N GLY A 332 15.30 -13.56 26.83
CA GLY A 332 14.61 -14.78 26.35
C GLY A 332 14.83 -16.04 27.22
N VAL A 333 15.94 -16.11 27.96
CA VAL A 333 16.27 -17.30 28.79
C VAL A 333 15.72 -17.18 30.21
N ALA A 334 15.44 -15.98 30.71
CA ALA A 334 14.88 -15.79 32.05
C ALA A 334 13.41 -16.29 32.15
N GLN A 335 12.58 -16.13 31.13
CA GLN A 335 11.17 -16.56 31.18
C GLN A 335 10.96 -18.07 31.04
N THR A 336 11.89 -18.82 30.45
CA THR A 336 11.76 -20.28 30.32
C THR A 336 12.29 -21.04 31.53
N ARG A 337 13.15 -20.43 32.36
CA ARG A 337 13.74 -21.13 33.51
C ARG A 337 12.79 -21.23 34.72
N GLU A 338 11.86 -20.30 34.90
CA GLU A 338 10.83 -20.42 35.95
C GLU A 338 9.66 -21.34 35.56
N HIS A 339 9.21 -21.31 34.30
CA HIS A 339 8.14 -22.22 33.85
C HIS A 339 8.57 -23.70 33.81
N ILE A 340 9.85 -24.00 33.56
CA ILE A 340 10.37 -25.38 33.61
C ILE A 340 10.55 -25.87 35.07
N LEU A 341 10.78 -24.98 36.03
CA LEU A 341 10.88 -25.37 37.44
C LEU A 341 9.50 -25.61 38.09
N LEU A 342 8.46 -24.88 37.66
CA LEU A 342 7.07 -25.13 38.10
C LEU A 342 6.46 -26.42 37.53
N ALA A 343 6.85 -26.85 36.32
CA ALA A 343 6.38 -28.10 35.73
C ALA A 343 6.93 -29.37 36.42
N ARG A 344 7.98 -29.25 37.25
CA ARG A 344 8.58 -30.40 37.95
C ARG A 344 8.00 -30.66 39.34
N GLN A 345 7.15 -29.77 39.85
CA GLN A 345 6.54 -29.88 41.18
C GLN A 345 5.09 -30.42 41.16
N ILE A 346 4.51 -30.57 39.98
CA ILE A 346 3.23 -31.24 39.77
C ILE A 346 3.53 -32.60 39.14
N GLY A 347 3.47 -33.66 39.95
CA GLY A 347 3.71 -35.04 39.50
C GLY A 347 2.64 -35.50 38.50
N VAL A 348 2.87 -35.25 37.22
CA VAL A 348 2.08 -35.83 36.14
C VAL A 348 2.71 -37.18 35.79
N PRO A 349 2.01 -38.31 35.99
CA PRO A 349 2.51 -39.62 35.61
C PRO A 349 2.66 -39.73 34.10
N SER A 350 3.87 -40.12 33.68
CA SER A 350 4.21 -40.46 32.30
C SER A 350 3.40 -41.67 31.84
N ALA A 351 2.50 -41.46 30.89
CA ALA A 351 1.83 -42.53 30.15
C ALA A 351 2.77 -43.07 29.06
N THR A 352 3.66 -43.96 29.47
CA THR A 352 4.34 -44.91 28.57
C THR A 352 4.04 -46.28 29.13
N ASP A 353 3.08 -46.98 28.51
CA ASP A 353 3.13 -48.43 28.27
C ASP A 353 1.84 -48.93 27.60
N GLY A 354 2.02 -49.70 26.52
CA GLY A 354 1.08 -50.73 26.11
C GLY A 354 0.16 -50.43 24.92
N ALA A 355 0.58 -50.82 23.71
CA ALA A 355 -0.08 -51.87 22.94
C ALA A 355 0.58 -52.05 21.56
N ALA A 356 1.36 -53.11 21.45
CA ALA A 356 1.57 -53.81 20.19
C ALA A 356 0.24 -54.45 19.72
N GLU A 357 0.02 -54.56 18.41
CA GLU A 357 -0.06 -55.83 17.67
C GLU A 357 -0.89 -55.70 16.37
N THR A 358 -0.32 -56.23 15.28
CA THR A 358 -0.99 -56.81 14.09
C THR A 358 -1.71 -55.91 13.07
N ALA A 359 -1.10 -55.78 11.88
CA ALA A 359 -1.72 -56.27 10.62
C ALA A 359 -0.71 -56.22 9.45
N LYS A 360 -0.23 -57.39 9.03
CA LYS A 360 0.41 -57.64 7.74
C LYS A 360 -0.65 -57.53 6.64
N GLY A 361 -0.48 -56.58 5.72
CA GLY A 361 -1.30 -56.46 4.50
C GLY A 361 -0.40 -56.27 3.29
N THR A 362 -0.08 -57.36 2.61
CA THR A 362 0.63 -57.42 1.33
C THR A 362 -0.26 -56.91 0.20
N THR A 363 0.04 -55.74 -0.37
CA THR A 363 -0.52 -55.31 -1.67
C THR A 363 0.53 -55.42 -2.76
N LYS A 364 0.20 -56.31 -3.70
CA LYS A 364 0.90 -56.75 -4.89
C LYS A 364 0.83 -55.65 -5.96
N LEU A 365 1.99 -55.15 -6.42
CA LEU A 365 2.09 -54.33 -7.63
C LEU A 365 1.74 -55.15 -8.88
N PRO A 366 0.92 -54.65 -9.81
CA PRO A 366 0.90 -55.13 -11.18
C PRO A 366 1.93 -54.41 -12.06
N SER A 367 2.70 -55.21 -12.79
CA SER A 367 3.65 -54.86 -13.84
C SER A 367 3.03 -54.11 -15.03
N PRO A 368 3.83 -53.37 -15.82
CA PRO A 368 3.36 -52.49 -16.88
C PRO A 368 3.00 -53.25 -18.16
N THR A 369 1.93 -52.85 -18.84
CA THR A 369 1.49 -53.43 -20.12
C THR A 369 1.55 -52.36 -21.22
N THR A 370 2.53 -52.53 -22.12
CA THR A 370 2.52 -52.32 -23.59
C THR A 370 2.35 -50.88 -24.17
N PRO A 371 3.17 -50.50 -25.17
CA PRO A 371 3.14 -49.16 -25.77
C PRO A 371 2.07 -49.02 -26.88
N ILE A 372 1.43 -47.85 -26.92
CA ILE A 372 0.49 -47.45 -27.98
C ILE A 372 1.25 -46.78 -29.13
N SER A 373 1.07 -47.35 -30.31
CA SER A 373 1.44 -46.87 -31.64
C SER A 373 0.95 -45.44 -31.92
N GLY A 374 1.83 -44.58 -32.42
CA GLY A 374 1.51 -43.20 -32.82
C GLY A 374 0.77 -43.06 -34.17
N PRO A 375 0.25 -41.87 -34.49
CA PRO A 375 -0.17 -41.50 -35.84
C PRO A 375 0.96 -40.88 -36.67
N LYS A 376 0.98 -41.29 -37.94
CA LYS A 376 1.93 -40.99 -39.02
C LYS A 376 1.76 -39.55 -39.53
N PRO A 377 2.85 -38.77 -39.77
CA PRO A 377 2.75 -37.48 -40.45
C PRO A 377 2.55 -37.64 -41.97
N PRO A 378 1.81 -36.73 -42.63
CA PRO A 378 1.69 -36.74 -44.09
C PRO A 378 3.02 -36.37 -44.76
N LYS A 379 3.31 -37.05 -45.87
CA LYS A 379 4.45 -36.79 -46.75
C LYS A 379 4.13 -35.61 -47.68
N LYS A 380 5.11 -34.70 -47.78
CA LYS A 380 5.46 -33.73 -48.84
C LYS A 380 4.34 -32.97 -49.53
#